data_AF-A0AAV7FE49-F1
#
_entry.id   AF-A0AAV7FE49-F1
#
_cell.length_a   1.000
_cell.length_b   1.000
_cell.length_c   1.000
_cell.angle_alpha   90.00
_cell.angle_beta   90.00
_cell.angle_gamma   90.00
#
_symmetry.space_group_name_H-M   'P 1'
#
loop_
_entity.id
_entity.type
_entity.pdbx_description
1 polymer ?
#
loop_
_entity_poly.entity_id
_entity_poly.type
_entity_poly.pdbx_seq_one_letter_code
_entity_poly.pdbx_strand_id
1 'polypeptide(L)'
;MVRILNFLAILLFLVAGLMVVLRLTLLRPHHNEYSPTVIVPRMTVAQDGSGDFLSIADAVAAAPNYSHDLFGILIRSGVYPEAVRVPVEKTKLVFIGEDSTVEADKPADRQAVAYLGRPGGEYSTVVFIYCFLDRVVSPQGWLPAGANESVLRTLYYGEFQNRGPGASTVKRVTWPGFRVIRQASEARKFTVASFIDGKQWLPQTTVKFDAGLI
;
A
#
# COMPACT_ATOMS: atom_id res chain seq x y z
N MET A 1 56.14 25.53 -3.29
CA MET A 1 54.80 26.03 -3.66
C MET A 1 53.86 24.91 -4.13
N VAL A 2 54.24 24.08 -5.10
CA VAL A 2 53.39 22.98 -5.66
C VAL A 2 52.93 21.94 -4.63
N ARG A 3 53.78 21.57 -3.66
CA ARG A 3 53.45 20.57 -2.62
C ARG A 3 52.35 21.01 -1.66
N ILE A 4 52.27 22.31 -1.35
CA ILE A 4 51.24 22.87 -0.46
C ILE A 4 49.89 22.95 -1.19
N LEU A 5 49.92 23.27 -2.49
CA LEU A 5 48.72 23.35 -3.31
C LEU A 5 48.06 21.98 -3.51
N ASN A 6 48.83 20.92 -3.72
CA ASN A 6 48.32 19.55 -3.81
C ASN A 6 47.72 19.06 -2.49
N PHE A 7 48.32 19.43 -1.36
CA PHE A 7 47.81 19.04 -0.04
C PHE A 7 46.45 19.71 0.25
N LEU A 8 46.32 21.00 -0.11
CA LEU A 8 45.09 21.74 0.07
C LEU A 8 43.95 21.20 -0.83
N ALA A 9 44.26 20.80 -2.07
CA ALA A 9 43.28 20.21 -2.98
C ALA A 9 42.74 18.86 -2.47
N ILE A 10 43.62 17.98 -1.96
CA ILE A 10 43.22 16.69 -1.38
C ILE A 10 42.34 16.90 -0.15
N LEU A 11 42.69 17.84 0.73
CA LEU A 11 41.89 18.18 1.89
C LEU A 11 40.50 18.69 1.50
N LEU A 12 40.40 19.52 0.45
CA LEU A 12 39.12 20.02 -0.03
C LEU A 12 38.22 18.88 -0.58
N PHE A 13 38.79 17.93 -1.32
CA PHE A 13 38.06 16.74 -1.80
C PHE A 13 37.62 15.83 -0.67
N LEU A 14 38.46 15.65 0.36
CA LEU A 14 38.09 14.86 1.54
C LEU A 14 36.99 15.52 2.37
N VAL A 15 37.05 16.84 2.57
CA VAL A 15 36.02 17.59 3.31
C VAL A 15 34.72 17.66 2.51
N ALA A 16 34.77 17.88 1.19
CA ALA A 16 33.58 17.85 0.33
C ALA A 16 32.97 16.45 0.28
N GLY A 17 33.79 15.40 0.16
CA GLY A 17 33.35 14.01 0.22
C GLY A 17 32.71 13.67 1.57
N LEU A 18 33.33 14.09 2.68
CA LEU A 18 32.79 13.91 4.02
C LEU A 18 31.47 14.67 4.20
N MET A 19 31.34 15.88 3.69
CA MET A 19 30.10 16.66 3.73
C MET A 19 28.98 16.05 2.87
N VAL A 20 29.32 15.40 1.74
CA VAL A 20 28.36 14.66 0.92
C VAL A 20 27.92 13.37 1.62
N VAL A 21 28.84 12.60 2.19
CA VAL A 21 28.53 11.38 2.96
C VAL A 21 27.74 11.71 4.22
N LEU A 22 28.08 12.81 4.90
CA LEU A 22 27.37 13.31 6.08
C LEU A 22 25.98 13.86 5.70
N ARG A 23 25.82 14.57 4.57
CA ARG A 23 24.48 14.93 4.05
C ARG A 23 23.68 13.68 3.66
N LEU A 24 24.27 12.66 3.05
CA LEU A 24 23.56 11.44 2.64
C LEU A 24 23.18 10.54 3.82
N THR A 25 23.97 10.54 4.90
CA THR A 25 23.63 9.81 6.14
C THR A 25 22.64 10.58 7.02
N LEU A 26 22.70 11.92 7.05
CA LEU A 26 21.77 12.78 7.80
C LEU A 26 20.45 13.08 7.06
N LEU A 27 20.39 12.84 5.74
CA LEU A 27 19.14 12.90 4.95
C LEU A 27 18.39 11.57 4.91
N ARG A 28 18.70 10.60 5.80
CA ARG A 28 17.81 9.46 6.00
C ARG A 28 16.50 10.00 6.59
N PRO A 29 15.37 9.88 5.87
CA PRO A 29 14.09 10.24 6.46
C PRO A 29 13.89 9.36 7.70
N HIS A 30 13.70 10.01 8.84
CA HIS A 30 13.32 9.34 10.08
C HIS A 30 11.88 8.83 9.90
N HIS A 31 11.77 7.62 9.36
CA HIS A 31 10.51 6.90 9.30
C HIS A 31 10.22 6.38 10.71
N ASN A 32 9.08 6.78 11.26
CA ASN A 32 8.61 6.21 12.52
C ASN A 32 8.07 4.82 12.20
N GLU A 33 8.93 3.81 12.26
CA GLU A 33 8.55 2.41 12.09
C GLU A 33 7.82 1.95 13.37
N TYR A 34 6.52 1.64 13.24
CA TYR A 34 5.73 1.11 14.36
C TYR A 34 5.89 -0.41 14.43
N SER A 35 6.39 -0.92 15.56
CA SER A 35 6.52 -2.37 15.80
C SER A 35 5.16 -2.97 16.18
N PRO A 36 4.76 -4.12 15.62
CA PRO A 36 3.43 -4.65 15.80
C PRO A 36 3.25 -5.32 17.16
N THR A 37 2.05 -5.17 17.75
CA THR A 37 1.59 -6.06 18.82
C THR A 37 1.43 -7.47 18.24
N VAL A 38 1.63 -8.55 19.01
CA VAL A 38 1.35 -9.92 18.57
C VAL A 38 -0.09 -10.27 18.98
N ILE A 39 -0.99 -10.55 18.04
CA ILE A 39 -2.33 -11.10 18.37
C ILE A 39 -2.18 -12.58 18.70
N VAL A 40 -2.66 -12.96 19.88
CA VAL A 40 -2.88 -14.36 20.23
C VAL A 40 -4.31 -14.73 19.81
N PRO A 41 -4.51 -15.68 18.88
CA PRO A 41 -5.84 -16.14 18.49
C PRO A 41 -6.60 -16.69 19.71
N ARG A 42 -7.89 -16.37 19.81
CA ARG A 42 -8.78 -16.82 20.89
C ARG A 42 -9.66 -18.02 20.48
N MET A 43 -9.77 -18.28 19.19
CA MET A 43 -10.47 -19.44 18.62
C MET A 43 -9.83 -19.86 17.30
N THR A 44 -10.06 -21.10 16.91
CA THR A 44 -9.54 -21.74 15.70
C THR A 44 -10.65 -22.32 14.85
N VAL A 45 -10.56 -22.15 13.53
CA VAL A 45 -11.43 -22.76 12.54
C VAL A 45 -10.62 -23.80 11.76
N ALA A 46 -11.08 -25.04 11.71
CA ALA A 46 -10.40 -26.12 11.00
C ALA A 46 -11.39 -27.14 10.43
N GLN A 47 -11.37 -27.38 9.12
CA GLN A 47 -12.30 -28.32 8.48
C GLN A 47 -12.04 -29.79 8.84
N ASP A 48 -10.82 -30.11 9.28
CA ASP A 48 -10.42 -31.44 9.72
C ASP A 48 -10.89 -31.78 11.15
N GLY A 49 -11.56 -30.85 11.83
CA GLY A 49 -12.04 -31.00 13.20
C GLY A 49 -10.98 -30.74 14.28
N SER A 50 -9.78 -30.26 13.91
CA SER A 50 -8.72 -29.92 14.88
C SER A 50 -8.90 -28.55 15.56
N GLY A 51 -9.91 -27.77 15.16
CA GLY A 51 -10.22 -26.44 15.67
C GLY A 51 -11.50 -26.38 16.51
N ASP A 52 -11.82 -25.20 17.03
CA ASP A 52 -13.05 -24.94 17.80
C ASP A 52 -14.30 -24.94 16.92
N PHE A 53 -14.15 -24.54 15.64
CA PHE A 53 -15.23 -24.47 14.66
C PHE A 53 -14.83 -25.12 13.33
N LEU A 54 -15.82 -25.64 12.60
CA LEU A 54 -15.63 -26.15 11.23
C LEU A 54 -15.87 -25.07 10.16
N SER A 55 -16.55 -23.98 10.51
CA SER A 55 -16.92 -22.88 9.62
C SER A 55 -16.45 -21.53 10.16
N ILE A 56 -16.15 -20.61 9.24
CA ILE A 56 -15.78 -19.23 9.58
C ILE A 56 -17.02 -18.47 10.08
N ALA A 57 -18.19 -18.71 9.49
CA ALA A 57 -19.43 -18.06 9.92
C ALA A 57 -19.80 -18.36 11.38
N ASP A 58 -19.64 -19.60 11.84
CA ASP A 58 -19.94 -19.97 13.24
C ASP A 58 -18.95 -19.33 14.21
N ALA A 59 -17.66 -19.28 13.85
CA ALA A 59 -16.63 -18.59 14.62
C ALA A 59 -16.96 -17.08 14.75
N VAL A 60 -17.38 -16.44 13.66
CA VAL A 60 -17.86 -15.06 13.67
C VAL A 60 -19.08 -14.91 14.56
N ALA A 61 -20.06 -15.81 14.48
CA ALA A 61 -21.27 -15.79 15.30
C ALA A 61 -20.97 -15.93 16.80
N ALA A 62 -19.97 -16.75 17.16
CA ALA A 62 -19.55 -16.98 18.54
C ALA A 62 -18.70 -15.84 19.13
N ALA A 63 -18.04 -15.03 18.31
CA ALA A 63 -17.23 -13.92 18.79
C ALA A 63 -18.06 -12.86 19.57
N PRO A 64 -17.49 -12.15 20.56
CA PRO A 64 -18.22 -11.16 21.34
C PRO A 64 -18.64 -9.95 20.49
N ASN A 65 -19.81 -9.41 20.79
CA ASN A 65 -20.26 -8.13 20.23
C ASN A 65 -19.60 -6.96 20.97
N TYR A 66 -19.32 -5.88 20.24
CA TYR A 66 -18.78 -4.62 20.77
C TYR A 66 -17.50 -4.79 21.61
N SER A 67 -16.63 -5.73 21.23
CA SER A 67 -15.42 -6.00 21.99
C SER A 67 -14.52 -4.76 22.09
N HIS A 68 -14.02 -4.49 23.30
CA HIS A 68 -13.04 -3.44 23.55
C HIS A 68 -11.61 -3.88 23.21
N ASP A 69 -11.37 -5.18 23.00
CA ASP A 69 -10.07 -5.74 22.64
C ASP A 69 -10.11 -6.38 21.26
N LEU A 70 -8.93 -6.57 20.64
CA LEU A 70 -8.83 -7.39 19.44
C LEU A 70 -9.22 -8.84 19.74
N PHE A 71 -10.03 -9.43 18.86
CA PHE A 71 -10.48 -10.81 18.98
C PHE A 71 -10.01 -11.60 17.77
N GLY A 72 -8.94 -12.38 17.95
CA GLY A 72 -8.31 -13.17 16.88
C GLY A 72 -8.99 -14.51 16.62
N ILE A 73 -9.25 -14.82 15.36
CA ILE A 73 -9.75 -16.10 14.85
C ILE A 73 -8.66 -16.68 13.94
N LEU A 74 -8.06 -17.80 14.35
CA LEU A 74 -7.11 -18.55 13.52
C LEU A 74 -7.91 -19.40 12.53
N ILE A 75 -7.58 -19.31 11.24
CA ILE A 75 -8.18 -20.13 10.19
C ILE A 75 -7.09 -21.05 9.66
N ARG A 76 -7.23 -22.35 9.91
CA ARG A 76 -6.34 -23.39 9.39
C ARG A 76 -6.40 -23.43 7.85
N SER A 77 -5.36 -23.96 7.24
CA SER A 77 -5.32 -24.16 5.79
C SER A 77 -6.47 -25.05 5.32
N GLY A 78 -7.23 -24.59 4.34
CA GLY A 78 -8.41 -25.28 3.84
C GLY A 78 -9.21 -24.43 2.86
N VAL A 79 -10.19 -25.05 2.20
CA VAL A 79 -11.12 -24.36 1.29
C VAL A 79 -12.48 -24.28 1.96
N TYR A 80 -12.90 -23.08 2.31
CA TYR A 80 -14.15 -22.80 3.02
C TYR A 80 -15.20 -22.25 2.03
N PRO A 81 -16.06 -23.09 1.42
CA PRO A 81 -17.04 -22.67 0.41
C PRO A 81 -18.27 -22.01 1.07
N GLU A 82 -18.08 -20.88 1.73
CA GLU A 82 -19.11 -20.17 2.47
C GLU A 82 -19.11 -18.66 2.21
N ALA A 83 -20.27 -18.02 2.39
CA ALA A 83 -20.40 -16.56 2.34
C ALA A 83 -20.36 -15.99 3.76
N VAL A 84 -19.20 -15.46 4.17
CA VAL A 84 -19.01 -14.89 5.51
C VAL A 84 -19.57 -13.47 5.57
N ARG A 85 -20.49 -13.22 6.50
CA ARG A 85 -20.96 -11.87 6.85
C ARG A 85 -20.43 -11.50 8.23
N VAL A 86 -19.81 -10.33 8.36
CA VAL A 86 -19.41 -9.74 9.64
C VAL A 86 -20.39 -8.59 9.96
N PRO A 87 -21.37 -8.80 10.86
CA PRO A 87 -22.30 -7.76 11.29
C PRO A 87 -21.59 -6.57 11.96
N VAL A 88 -22.22 -5.40 11.96
CA VAL A 88 -21.62 -4.15 12.48
C VAL A 88 -21.31 -4.21 13.98
N GLU A 89 -21.97 -5.11 14.71
CA GLU A 89 -21.77 -5.33 16.14
C GLU A 89 -20.49 -6.15 16.43
N LYS A 90 -19.94 -6.86 15.44
CA LYS A 90 -18.73 -7.65 15.57
C LYS A 90 -17.48 -6.77 15.38
N THR A 91 -17.21 -5.92 16.36
CA THR A 91 -16.08 -4.98 16.31
C THR A 91 -14.76 -5.65 16.71
N LYS A 92 -13.64 -5.18 16.15
CA LYS A 92 -12.27 -5.59 16.50
C LYS A 92 -11.96 -7.09 16.26
N LEU A 93 -12.69 -7.73 15.35
CA LEU A 93 -12.34 -9.06 14.85
C LEU A 93 -11.07 -9.03 14.00
N VAL A 94 -10.21 -10.03 14.18
CA VAL A 94 -9.04 -10.25 13.32
C VAL A 94 -9.02 -11.69 12.85
N PHE A 95 -8.99 -11.89 11.53
CA PHE A 95 -8.78 -13.19 10.93
C PHE A 95 -7.31 -13.40 10.64
N ILE A 96 -6.78 -14.56 11.04
CA ILE A 96 -5.38 -14.94 10.85
C ILE A 96 -5.40 -16.27 10.09
N GLY A 97 -5.03 -16.25 8.81
CA GLY A 97 -4.85 -17.48 8.03
C GLY A 97 -3.50 -18.13 8.31
N GLU A 98 -3.47 -19.46 8.43
CA GLU A 98 -2.22 -20.23 8.57
C GLU A 98 -1.36 -20.16 7.29
N ASP A 99 -2.01 -20.12 6.12
CA ASP A 99 -1.38 -19.83 4.84
C ASP A 99 -1.85 -18.48 4.29
N SER A 100 -0.91 -17.64 3.85
CA SER A 100 -1.18 -16.28 3.36
C SER A 100 -1.77 -16.22 1.94
N THR A 101 -2.12 -17.37 1.36
CA THR A 101 -2.55 -17.48 -0.04
C THR A 101 -4.06 -17.64 -0.14
N VAL A 102 -4.76 -16.53 -0.38
CA VAL A 102 -6.09 -16.56 -0.97
C VAL A 102 -5.90 -16.60 -2.48
N GLU A 103 -6.00 -17.79 -3.07
CA GLU A 103 -5.90 -17.95 -4.52
C GLU A 103 -7.21 -17.51 -5.17
N ALA A 104 -7.18 -16.34 -5.83
CA ALA A 104 -8.14 -16.05 -6.89
C ALA A 104 -7.73 -16.84 -8.15
N ASP A 105 -8.71 -17.30 -8.91
CA ASP A 105 -8.51 -18.06 -10.15
C ASP A 105 -7.52 -17.32 -11.07
N LYS A 106 -6.40 -17.96 -11.43
CA LYS A 106 -5.34 -17.33 -12.22
C LYS A 106 -5.88 -16.98 -13.61
N PRO A 107 -5.76 -15.73 -14.10
CA PRO A 107 -6.11 -15.44 -15.47
C PRO A 107 -5.15 -16.20 -16.40
N ALA A 108 -5.71 -16.86 -17.41
CA ALA A 108 -4.97 -17.56 -18.45
C ALA A 108 -3.92 -16.65 -19.11
N ASP A 109 -2.77 -17.25 -19.44
CA ASP A 109 -1.57 -16.72 -20.12
C ASP A 109 -1.84 -15.97 -21.44
N ARG A 110 -2.53 -14.84 -21.36
CA ARG A 110 -2.58 -13.84 -22.43
C ARG A 110 -1.66 -12.71 -22.04
N GLN A 111 -0.97 -12.20 -23.05
CA GLN A 111 -0.23 -10.95 -23.07
C GLN A 111 -1.20 -9.77 -22.84
N ALA A 112 -1.81 -9.74 -21.66
CA ALA A 112 -2.88 -8.83 -21.31
C ALA A 112 -2.27 -7.46 -21.03
N VAL A 113 -2.67 -6.49 -21.84
CA VAL A 113 -2.36 -5.09 -21.59
C VAL A 113 -3.23 -4.64 -20.42
N ALA A 114 -2.59 -4.20 -19.34
CA ALA A 114 -3.25 -3.68 -18.15
C ALA A 114 -3.36 -2.14 -18.22
N TYR A 115 -4.42 -1.62 -17.62
CA TYR A 115 -4.57 -0.20 -17.32
C TYR A 115 -4.57 -0.02 -15.81
N LEU A 116 -4.04 1.11 -15.33
CA LEU A 116 -3.99 1.49 -13.92
C LEU A 116 -5.39 1.68 -13.32
N GLY A 117 -6.39 2.00 -14.15
CA GLY A 117 -7.78 2.11 -13.75
C GLY A 117 -8.68 2.70 -14.83
N ARG A 118 -9.96 2.82 -14.51
CA ARG A 118 -10.98 3.51 -15.30
C ARG A 118 -11.87 4.39 -14.41
N PRO A 119 -12.30 5.58 -14.86
CA PRO A 119 -13.19 6.43 -14.08
C PRO A 119 -14.50 5.72 -13.73
N GLY A 120 -14.82 5.70 -12.43
CA GLY A 120 -16.10 5.19 -11.92
C GLY A 120 -17.23 6.24 -11.88
N GLY A 121 -16.90 7.50 -12.15
CA GLY A 121 -17.80 8.65 -12.05
C GLY A 121 -17.02 9.95 -11.84
N GLU A 122 -17.73 11.07 -11.68
CA GLU A 122 -17.11 12.36 -11.32
C GLU A 122 -16.36 12.27 -9.99
N TYR A 123 -15.28 13.04 -9.85
CA TYR A 123 -14.42 13.07 -8.64
C TYR A 123 -13.74 11.74 -8.27
N SER A 124 -13.74 10.74 -9.17
CA SER A 124 -12.99 9.50 -8.97
C SER A 124 -11.52 9.80 -8.67
N THR A 125 -11.00 9.29 -7.55
CA THR A 125 -9.66 9.57 -7.06
C THR A 125 -8.86 8.28 -6.92
N VAL A 126 -7.74 8.15 -7.65
CA VAL A 126 -6.84 7.00 -7.61
C VAL A 126 -5.40 7.50 -7.73
N VAL A 127 -4.50 7.02 -6.87
CA VAL A 127 -3.09 7.43 -6.90
C VAL A 127 -2.18 6.21 -6.75
N PHE A 128 -1.16 6.12 -7.60
CA PHE A 128 -0.06 5.15 -7.47
C PHE A 128 1.19 5.88 -7.00
N ILE A 129 1.70 5.51 -5.82
CA ILE A 129 2.85 6.14 -5.15
C ILE A 129 3.91 5.06 -4.88
N TYR A 130 5.14 5.27 -5.37
CA TYR A 130 6.28 4.36 -5.19
C TYR A 130 6.06 2.92 -5.68
N CYS A 131 5.07 2.68 -6.55
CA CYS A 131 4.76 1.36 -7.05
C CYS A 131 5.76 0.93 -8.14
N PHE A 132 6.06 -0.37 -8.21
CA PHE A 132 6.68 -0.96 -9.38
C PHE A 132 5.60 -1.28 -10.42
N LEU A 133 5.70 -0.67 -11.60
CA LEU A 133 4.80 -0.88 -12.72
C LEU A 133 5.55 -1.66 -13.81
N ASP A 134 5.14 -2.89 -14.05
CA ASP A 134 5.74 -3.75 -15.07
C ASP A 134 5.26 -3.38 -16.48
N ARG A 135 5.87 -3.96 -17.51
CA ARG A 135 5.69 -3.64 -18.93
C ARG A 135 4.30 -3.94 -19.46
N VAL A 136 3.49 -4.67 -18.69
CA VAL A 136 2.09 -4.96 -18.99
C VAL A 136 1.22 -3.70 -18.91
N VAL A 137 1.65 -2.67 -18.17
CA VAL A 137 0.93 -1.39 -18.07
C VAL A 137 1.01 -0.66 -19.41
N SER A 138 -0.15 -0.39 -20.00
CA SER A 138 -0.26 0.37 -21.24
C SER A 138 0.43 1.73 -21.12
N PRO A 139 1.14 2.22 -22.15
CA PRO A 139 1.74 3.55 -22.12
C PRO A 139 0.74 4.69 -21.84
N GLN A 140 -0.53 4.54 -22.27
CA GLN A 140 -1.59 5.51 -21.95
C GLN A 140 -1.95 5.53 -20.45
N GLY A 141 -1.64 4.45 -19.72
CA GLY A 141 -1.84 4.28 -18.28
C GLY A 141 -3.29 4.04 -17.90
N TRP A 142 -4.19 4.94 -18.28
CA TRP A 142 -5.56 4.99 -17.79
C TRP A 142 -6.56 4.74 -18.93
N LEU A 143 -7.61 3.97 -18.65
CA LEU A 143 -8.64 3.63 -19.63
C LEU A 143 -9.81 4.62 -19.52
N PRO A 144 -10.20 5.36 -20.59
CA PRO A 144 -11.31 6.31 -20.51
C PRO A 144 -12.66 5.63 -20.24
N ALA A 145 -12.87 4.42 -20.79
CA ALA A 145 -14.08 3.61 -20.61
C ALA A 145 -15.41 4.37 -20.86
N GLY A 146 -15.44 5.25 -21.87
CA GLY A 146 -16.64 6.04 -22.21
C GLY A 146 -16.91 7.24 -21.30
N ALA A 147 -15.97 7.62 -20.43
CA ALA A 147 -16.07 8.80 -19.59
C ALA A 147 -16.28 10.08 -20.42
N ASN A 148 -17.28 10.87 -20.02
CA ASN A 148 -17.53 12.18 -20.60
C ASN A 148 -16.51 13.22 -20.10
N GLU A 149 -16.53 14.40 -20.70
CA GLU A 149 -15.58 15.47 -20.38
C GLU A 149 -15.65 15.94 -18.91
N SER A 150 -16.85 15.94 -18.32
CA SER A 150 -17.03 16.33 -16.90
C SER A 150 -16.29 15.39 -15.96
N VAL A 151 -16.42 14.07 -16.20
CA VAL A 151 -15.68 13.04 -15.45
C VAL A 151 -14.17 13.22 -15.63
N LEU A 152 -13.70 13.39 -16.88
CA LEU A 152 -12.26 13.56 -17.17
C LEU A 152 -11.66 14.84 -16.58
N ARG A 153 -12.49 15.86 -16.36
CA ARG A 153 -12.12 17.14 -15.75
C ARG A 153 -12.07 17.10 -14.23
N THR A 154 -13.01 16.37 -13.60
CA THR A 154 -13.22 16.38 -12.14
C THR A 154 -12.48 15.26 -11.41
N LEU A 155 -12.08 14.19 -12.10
CA LEU A 155 -11.29 13.12 -11.50
C LEU A 155 -9.92 13.60 -10.99
N TYR A 156 -9.32 12.83 -10.08
CA TYR A 156 -7.95 13.02 -9.61
C TYR A 156 -7.16 11.72 -9.75
N TYR A 157 -6.49 11.54 -10.90
CA TYR A 157 -5.66 10.35 -11.16
C TYR A 157 -4.18 10.73 -11.13
N GLY A 158 -3.46 10.20 -10.14
CA GLY A 158 -2.10 10.63 -9.81
C GLY A 158 -1.05 9.52 -9.90
N GLU A 159 0.15 9.87 -10.36
CA GLU A 159 1.33 9.00 -10.30
C GLU A 159 2.50 9.75 -9.63
N PHE A 160 3.14 9.15 -8.61
CA PHE A 160 4.28 9.73 -7.90
C PHE A 160 5.42 8.72 -7.72
N GLN A 161 6.58 9.02 -8.28
CA GLN A 161 7.83 8.24 -8.11
C GLN A 161 7.67 6.72 -8.30
N ASN A 162 6.80 6.31 -9.22
CA ASN A 162 6.67 4.91 -9.64
C ASN A 162 7.93 4.48 -10.42
N ARG A 163 8.23 3.18 -10.37
CA ARG A 163 9.44 2.58 -10.96
C ARG A 163 9.06 1.44 -11.90
N GLY A 164 10.00 1.00 -12.72
CA GLY A 164 9.80 -0.14 -13.61
C GLY A 164 9.43 0.24 -15.05
N PRO A 165 9.41 -0.74 -15.98
CA PRO A 165 9.27 -0.49 -17.41
C PRO A 165 7.91 0.10 -17.81
N GLY A 166 6.85 -0.09 -17.02
CA GLY A 166 5.52 0.49 -17.22
C GLY A 166 5.30 1.87 -16.58
N ALA A 167 6.28 2.39 -15.82
CA ALA A 167 6.14 3.62 -15.05
C ALA A 167 6.37 4.91 -15.85
N SER A 168 6.82 4.82 -17.10
CA SER A 168 7.03 6.01 -17.94
C SER A 168 5.72 6.75 -18.16
N THR A 169 5.67 8.03 -17.79
CA THR A 169 4.48 8.86 -17.93
C THR A 169 4.41 9.63 -19.26
N VAL A 170 5.39 9.45 -20.15
CA VAL A 170 5.56 10.26 -21.38
C VAL A 170 4.37 10.15 -22.33
N LYS A 171 3.73 8.97 -22.38
CA LYS A 171 2.62 8.67 -23.29
C LYS A 171 1.27 8.56 -22.57
N ARG A 172 1.19 9.04 -21.32
CA ARG A 172 -0.05 9.00 -20.55
C ARG A 172 -1.13 9.85 -21.20
N VAL A 173 -2.38 9.53 -20.87
CA VAL A 173 -3.53 10.36 -21.23
C VAL A 173 -3.33 11.83 -20.85
N THR A 174 -3.95 12.73 -21.62
CA THR A 174 -3.87 14.18 -21.43
C THR A 174 -5.09 14.76 -20.72
N TRP A 175 -5.79 13.96 -19.91
CA TRP A 175 -7.02 14.39 -19.23
C TRP A 175 -6.72 15.52 -18.22
N PRO A 176 -7.61 16.53 -18.08
CA PRO A 176 -7.38 17.61 -17.12
C PRO A 176 -7.24 17.12 -15.66
N GLY A 177 -7.92 16.03 -15.31
CA GLY A 177 -7.82 15.39 -13.99
C GLY A 177 -6.61 14.47 -13.79
N PHE A 178 -5.86 14.14 -14.84
CA PHE A 178 -4.64 13.33 -14.72
C PHE A 178 -3.43 14.18 -14.34
N ARG A 179 -2.60 13.70 -13.40
CA ARG A 179 -1.45 14.44 -12.87
C ARG A 179 -0.24 13.53 -12.64
N VAL A 180 0.89 13.93 -13.21
CA VAL A 180 2.21 13.46 -12.72
C VAL A 180 2.57 14.30 -11.51
N ILE A 181 2.44 13.72 -10.32
CA ILE A 181 2.70 14.44 -9.07
C ILE A 181 4.21 14.66 -8.97
N ARG A 182 4.62 15.93 -8.84
CA ARG A 182 6.03 16.33 -8.77
C ARG A 182 6.47 16.72 -7.36
N GLN A 183 5.53 17.20 -6.56
CA GLN A 183 5.81 17.69 -5.22
C GLN A 183 5.44 16.63 -4.18
N ALA A 184 6.39 16.32 -3.30
CA ALA A 184 6.15 15.42 -2.18
C ALA A 184 5.03 15.92 -1.25
N SER A 185 4.83 17.24 -1.14
CA SER A 185 3.74 17.84 -0.37
C SER A 185 2.35 17.44 -0.87
N GLU A 186 2.18 17.29 -2.19
CA GLU A 186 0.93 16.83 -2.79
C GLU A 186 0.75 15.32 -2.56
N ALA A 187 1.78 14.51 -2.79
CA ALA A 187 1.76 13.07 -2.52
C ALA A 187 1.50 12.74 -1.04
N ARG A 188 2.00 13.57 -0.10
CA ARG A 188 1.78 13.40 1.34
C ARG A 188 0.31 13.36 1.74
N LYS A 189 -0.58 14.01 0.99
CA LYS A 189 -2.03 13.98 1.24
C LYS A 189 -2.62 12.57 1.18
N PHE A 190 -1.98 11.68 0.43
CA PHE A 190 -2.41 10.28 0.22
C PHE A 190 -1.62 9.28 1.09
N THR A 191 -0.84 9.76 2.07
CA THR A 191 -0.13 8.88 3.00
C THR A 191 -1.04 8.38 4.10
N VAL A 192 -0.62 7.29 4.76
CA VAL A 192 -1.35 6.67 5.87
C VAL A 192 -1.74 7.68 6.96
N ALA A 193 -0.83 8.57 7.36
CA ALA A 193 -1.12 9.55 8.41
C ALA A 193 -2.12 10.62 7.98
N SER A 194 -2.19 10.98 6.70
CA SER A 194 -3.01 12.11 6.22
C SER A 194 -4.34 11.68 5.61
N PHE A 195 -4.40 10.51 4.99
CA PHE A 195 -5.58 10.07 4.24
C PHE A 195 -6.58 9.28 5.09
N ILE A 196 -6.08 8.49 6.04
CA ILE A 196 -6.87 7.59 6.88
C ILE A 196 -6.63 7.79 8.37
N ASP A 197 -5.97 8.89 8.75
CA ASP A 197 -5.56 9.18 10.13
C ASP A 197 -4.87 7.99 10.81
N GLY A 198 -4.04 7.24 10.05
CA GLY A 198 -3.58 5.91 10.45
C GLY A 198 -2.85 5.88 11.80
N LYS A 199 -2.20 6.98 12.20
CA LYS A 199 -1.55 7.10 13.52
C LYS A 199 -2.52 6.95 14.70
N GLN A 200 -3.81 7.19 14.51
CA GLN A 200 -4.82 7.13 15.57
C GLN A 200 -5.28 5.69 15.85
N TRP A 201 -5.21 4.79 14.86
CA TRP A 201 -5.83 3.47 14.95
C TRP A 201 -4.92 2.31 14.54
N LEU A 202 -4.01 2.49 13.58
CA LEU A 202 -3.09 1.43 13.17
C LEU A 202 -2.13 0.96 14.28
N PRO A 203 -1.65 1.80 15.22
CA PRO A 203 -0.83 1.31 16.33
C PRO A 203 -1.56 0.31 17.26
N GLN A 204 -2.89 0.32 17.25
CA GLN A 204 -3.70 -0.66 18.00
C GLN A 204 -3.81 -2.00 17.25
N THR A 205 -3.40 -2.04 15.99
CA THR A 205 -3.34 -3.25 15.17
C THR A 205 -1.96 -3.90 15.26
N THR A 206 -1.80 -5.04 14.60
CA THR A 206 -0.52 -5.76 14.48
C THR A 206 0.14 -5.53 13.13
N VAL A 207 -0.34 -4.55 12.36
CA VAL A 207 0.17 -4.26 11.03
C VAL A 207 1.30 -3.25 11.14
N LYS A 208 2.48 -3.62 10.63
CA LYS A 208 3.56 -2.66 10.41
C LYS A 208 3.15 -1.68 9.33
N PHE A 209 3.38 -0.40 9.56
CA PHE A 209 3.04 0.63 8.59
C PHE A 209 4.03 1.80 8.61
N ASP A 210 4.23 2.37 7.42
CA ASP A 210 4.87 3.67 7.26
C ASP A 210 3.80 4.76 7.26
N ALA A 211 3.92 5.71 8.18
CA ALA A 211 2.94 6.77 8.33
C ALA A 211 2.99 7.81 7.19
N GLY A 212 4.09 7.87 6.43
CA GLY A 212 4.39 8.92 5.45
C GLY A 212 5.00 8.40 4.16
N LEU A 213 5.61 9.30 3.38
CA LEU A 213 6.42 8.92 2.22
C LEU A 213 7.76 8.35 2.69
N ILE A 214 8.17 7.23 2.10
CA ILE A 214 9.47 6.56 2.29
C ILE A 214 10.52 7.04 1.29
#